data_AF-A0A7K4F0Z3-F1
#
_entry.id   AF-A0A7K4F0Z3-F1
#
_cell.length_a   1.000
_cell.length_b   1.000
_cell.length_c   1.000
_cell.angle_alpha   90.00
_cell.angle_beta   90.00
_cell.angle_gamma   90.00
#
_symmetry.space_group_name_H-M   'P 1'
#
loop_
_entity.id
_entity.type
_entity.pdbx_description
1 polymer ?
#
loop_
_entity_poly.entity_id
_entity_poly.type
_entity_poly.pdbx_seq_one_letter_code
_entity_poly.pdbx_strand_id
1 'polypeptide(L)'
;MEFKCIEECSQCCVEREYYPSKEFGKIGVLILPEEKEKIENISKLNKTQVKILPRIGVSTVKNSNPTKVLAYQMMGIEKNGNTCPFLDTTSGNKSPHGGFPCKIYEDRPMACRAYPLIESNPITLDGKCKFCKEYGNADKNLDSEMESLLKIKESMNTNLPVIWRFATGVGEDKDQSILKSGWIREE
;
A
#
# COMPACT_ATOMS: atom_id res chain seq x y z
N MET A 1 7.44 4.01 -24.39
CA MET A 1 8.24 4.98 -23.61
C MET A 1 8.89 4.25 -22.45
N GLU A 2 10.12 4.60 -22.06
CA GLU A 2 10.82 3.94 -20.96
C GLU A 2 10.43 4.56 -19.61
N PHE A 3 10.02 3.73 -18.66
CA PHE A 3 9.74 4.17 -17.31
C PHE A 3 11.04 4.58 -16.60
N LYS A 4 11.01 5.71 -15.89
CA LYS A 4 12.14 6.18 -15.08
C LYS A 4 11.64 7.03 -13.91
N CYS A 5 12.44 7.07 -12.84
CA CYS A 5 12.27 8.07 -11.81
C CYS A 5 12.41 9.48 -12.41
N ILE A 6 11.59 10.40 -11.94
CA ILE A 6 11.59 11.81 -12.34
C ILE A 6 11.81 12.71 -11.14
N GLU A 7 12.13 13.98 -11.39
CA GLU A 7 12.41 14.94 -10.34
C GLU A 7 11.21 15.14 -9.41
N GLU A 8 11.50 15.31 -8.12
CA GLU A 8 10.57 15.50 -7.02
C GLU A 8 9.53 14.37 -6.87
N CYS A 9 9.91 13.14 -7.22
CA CYS A 9 9.05 11.97 -7.06
C CYS A 9 8.93 11.56 -5.59
N SER A 10 7.86 11.99 -4.92
CA SER A 10 7.44 11.43 -3.62
C SER A 10 5.94 11.62 -3.32
N GLN A 11 5.16 12.21 -4.24
CA GLN A 11 3.77 12.57 -3.99
C GLN A 11 2.90 11.39 -3.56
N CYS A 12 3.03 10.22 -4.21
CA CYS A 12 2.25 9.03 -3.83
C CYS A 12 2.57 8.48 -2.43
N CYS A 13 3.72 8.85 -1.85
CA CYS A 13 4.10 8.53 -0.47
C CYS A 13 3.60 9.57 0.54
N VAL A 14 3.25 10.77 0.09
CA VAL A 14 2.72 11.87 0.92
C VAL A 14 1.19 11.88 0.88
N GLU A 15 0.61 11.79 -0.31
CA GLU A 15 -0.82 11.96 -0.57
C GLU A 15 -1.44 10.62 -0.93
N ARG A 16 -1.73 9.83 0.09
CA ARG A 16 -2.38 8.54 -0.10
C ARG A 16 -3.88 8.74 -0.12
N GLU A 17 -4.50 8.41 -1.24
CA GLU A 17 -5.93 8.62 -1.44
C GLU A 17 -6.56 7.37 -2.09
N TYR A 18 -6.45 6.23 -1.42
CA TYR A 18 -7.08 4.99 -1.86
C TYR A 18 -8.10 4.56 -0.82
N TYR A 19 -9.34 4.39 -1.27
CA TYR A 19 -10.48 3.91 -0.48
C TYR A 19 -11.19 2.85 -1.32
N PRO A 20 -11.53 1.67 -0.78
CA PRO A 20 -12.49 0.77 -1.45
C PRO A 20 -13.87 1.44 -1.49
N SER A 21 -14.24 2.01 -0.34
CA SER A 21 -15.31 3.00 -0.17
C SER A 21 -14.96 3.88 1.03
N LYS A 22 -15.66 5.00 1.20
CA LYS A 22 -15.45 5.84 2.38
C LYS A 22 -15.71 5.11 3.69
N GLU A 23 -16.70 4.22 3.74
CA GLU A 23 -17.01 3.44 4.95
C GLU A 23 -15.86 2.52 5.39
N PHE A 24 -15.13 1.92 4.44
CA PHE A 24 -13.99 1.05 4.77
C PHE A 24 -12.77 1.83 5.28
N GLY A 25 -12.75 3.14 5.07
CA GLY A 25 -11.58 3.97 5.34
C GLY A 25 -10.47 3.81 4.30
N LYS A 26 -9.41 4.57 4.51
CA LYS A 26 -8.24 4.62 3.65
C LYS A 26 -7.44 3.34 3.75
N ILE A 27 -6.87 2.91 2.64
CA ILE A 27 -6.04 1.70 2.54
C ILE A 27 -4.57 2.05 2.79
N GLY A 28 -3.90 1.24 3.61
CA GLY A 28 -2.46 1.28 3.83
C GLY A 28 -1.64 0.58 2.73
N VAL A 29 -0.30 0.56 2.86
CA VAL A 29 0.58 -0.09 1.86
C VAL A 29 0.39 -1.57 2.07
N LEU A 30 0.10 -2.34 1.01
CA LEU A 30 -0.02 -3.79 1.15
C LEU A 30 1.30 -4.37 1.66
N ILE A 31 1.21 -5.14 2.75
CA ILE A 31 2.30 -5.87 3.36
C ILE A 31 1.92 -7.35 3.28
N LEU A 32 2.77 -8.18 2.67
CA LEU A 32 2.56 -9.61 2.66
C LEU A 32 2.82 -10.21 4.06
N PRO A 33 2.21 -11.35 4.43
CA PRO A 33 2.39 -11.95 5.74
C PRO A 33 3.86 -12.16 6.13
N GLU A 34 4.69 -12.58 5.18
CA GLU A 34 6.14 -12.77 5.33
C GLU A 34 6.92 -11.46 5.51
N GLU A 35 6.39 -10.32 5.04
CA GLU A 35 7.02 -9.00 5.19
C GLU A 35 6.68 -8.34 6.53
N LYS A 36 5.60 -8.76 7.19
CA LYS A 36 5.06 -8.09 8.38
C LYS A 36 6.11 -7.96 9.49
N GLU A 37 6.71 -9.08 9.90
CA GLU A 37 7.68 -9.10 10.99
C GLU A 37 8.94 -8.28 10.62
N LYS A 38 9.38 -8.36 9.36
CA LYS A 38 10.50 -7.56 8.85
C LYS A 38 10.22 -6.07 9.01
N ILE A 39 9.04 -5.59 8.61
CA ILE A 39 8.68 -4.17 8.72
C ILE A 39 8.54 -3.73 10.19
N GLU A 40 7.98 -4.56 11.06
CA GLU A 40 7.89 -4.28 12.49
C GLU A 40 9.29 -4.15 13.14
N ASN A 41 10.24 -5.00 12.74
CA ASN A 41 11.61 -4.93 13.22
C ASN A 41 12.35 -3.68 12.71
N ILE A 42 12.20 -3.35 11.42
CA ILE A 42 12.77 -2.13 10.84
C ILE A 42 12.19 -0.88 11.52
N SER A 43 10.90 -0.87 11.80
CA SER A 43 10.22 0.20 12.54
C SER A 43 10.84 0.43 13.93
N LYS A 44 11.10 -0.64 14.69
CA LYS A 44 11.76 -0.55 15.99
C LYS A 44 13.18 0.01 15.88
N LEU A 45 13.98 -0.50 14.93
CA LEU A 45 15.36 -0.06 14.70
C LEU A 45 15.43 1.43 14.33
N ASN A 46 14.52 1.89 13.48
CA ASN A 46 14.44 3.27 13.02
C ASN A 46 13.74 4.22 14.01
N LYS A 47 13.24 3.70 15.15
CA LYS A 47 12.40 4.45 16.10
C LYS A 47 11.20 5.12 15.41
N THR A 48 10.67 4.48 14.37
CA THR A 48 9.52 4.96 13.61
C THR A 48 8.28 4.23 14.11
N GLN A 49 7.25 4.95 14.54
CA GLN A 49 5.97 4.32 14.88
C GLN A 49 5.23 3.90 13.61
N VAL A 50 4.93 2.61 13.48
CA VAL A 50 4.11 2.06 12.39
C VAL A 50 2.85 1.42 12.94
N LYS A 51 1.72 1.63 12.24
CA LYS A 51 0.47 0.92 12.50
C LYS A 51 0.23 -0.05 11.34
N ILE A 52 0.30 -1.35 11.63
CA ILE A 52 -0.01 -2.41 10.66
C ILE A 52 -1.36 -3.03 11.04
N LEU A 53 -2.30 -2.99 10.10
CA LEU A 53 -3.61 -3.60 10.25
C LEU A 53 -3.74 -4.80 9.31
N PRO A 54 -4.63 -5.76 9.58
CA PRO A 54 -5.04 -6.71 8.56
C PRO A 54 -5.67 -5.97 7.37
N ARG A 55 -5.65 -6.59 6.18
CA ARG A 55 -6.26 -6.03 4.96
C ARG A 55 -7.23 -7.01 4.32
N ILE A 56 -6.75 -8.23 4.04
CA ILE A 56 -7.53 -9.29 3.40
C ILE A 56 -7.41 -10.54 4.26
N GLY A 57 -8.54 -11.09 4.67
CA GLY A 57 -8.66 -12.36 5.38
C GLY A 57 -9.50 -13.34 4.59
N VAL A 58 -9.37 -14.61 4.90
CA VAL A 58 -10.14 -15.69 4.27
C VAL A 58 -10.57 -16.74 5.27
N SER A 59 -11.70 -17.39 5.01
CA SER A 59 -12.19 -18.53 5.80
C SER A 59 -12.96 -19.52 4.94
N THR A 60 -13.17 -20.72 5.49
CA THR A 60 -14.11 -21.71 4.92
C THR A 60 -15.56 -21.39 5.29
N VAL A 61 -15.79 -20.85 6.49
CA VAL A 61 -17.13 -20.63 7.06
C VAL A 61 -17.48 -19.14 7.04
N LYS A 62 -18.73 -18.84 6.66
CA LYS A 62 -19.27 -17.48 6.50
C LYS A 62 -19.58 -16.75 7.81
N ASN A 63 -19.74 -17.48 8.91
CA ASN A 63 -20.24 -16.98 10.20
C ASN A 63 -19.14 -16.86 11.27
N SER A 64 -17.87 -16.83 10.86
CA SER A 64 -16.72 -16.66 11.76
C SER A 64 -15.86 -15.50 11.30
N ASN A 65 -14.93 -15.04 12.14
CA ASN A 65 -13.81 -14.22 11.68
C ASN A 65 -12.95 -14.99 10.65
N PRO A 66 -12.12 -14.29 9.84
CA PRO A 66 -11.18 -14.96 8.94
C PRO A 66 -10.24 -15.88 9.70
N THR A 67 -10.01 -17.07 9.15
CA THR A 67 -9.11 -18.08 9.74
C THR A 67 -7.66 -17.88 9.29
N LYS A 68 -7.44 -17.20 8.17
CA LYS A 68 -6.12 -16.84 7.65
C LYS A 68 -6.14 -15.40 7.15
N VAL A 69 -5.06 -14.65 7.40
CA VAL A 69 -4.84 -13.32 6.82
C VAL A 69 -3.93 -13.48 5.60
N LEU A 70 -4.39 -13.03 4.43
CA LEU A 70 -3.61 -13.06 3.20
C LEU A 70 -2.77 -11.80 3.03
N ALA A 71 -3.24 -10.66 3.52
CA ALA A 71 -2.51 -9.41 3.44
C ALA A 71 -2.73 -8.54 4.67
N TYR A 72 -1.69 -7.79 5.01
CA TYR A 72 -1.71 -6.69 5.94
C TYR A 72 -1.61 -5.36 5.21
N GLN A 73 -1.76 -4.27 5.94
CA GLN A 73 -1.61 -2.92 5.43
C GLN A 73 -0.89 -2.02 6.43
N MET A 74 0.15 -1.34 5.96
CA MET A 74 0.87 -0.32 6.73
C MET A 74 0.22 1.05 6.53
N MET A 75 -0.31 1.61 7.61
CA MET A 75 -1.03 2.88 7.61
C MET A 75 -0.07 4.08 7.59
N GLY A 76 -0.56 5.23 7.12
CA GLY A 76 0.17 6.50 7.25
C GLY A 76 0.20 7.03 8.69
N ILE A 77 1.04 8.04 8.93
CA ILE A 77 1.31 8.57 10.28
C ILE A 77 0.25 9.54 10.79
N GLU A 78 -0.38 10.32 9.92
CA GLU A 78 -1.44 11.24 10.33
C GLU A 78 -2.75 10.51 10.56
N LYS A 79 -3.67 11.17 11.28
CA LYS A 79 -5.02 10.66 11.54
C LYS A 79 -5.78 10.27 10.27
N ASN A 80 -5.53 10.96 9.16
CA ASN A 80 -6.15 10.65 7.87
C ASN A 80 -5.44 9.55 7.07
N GLY A 81 -4.30 9.04 7.56
CA GLY A 81 -3.55 7.93 6.98
C GLY A 81 -2.74 8.25 5.74
N ASN A 82 -2.39 9.52 5.51
CA ASN A 82 -1.70 9.99 4.31
C ASN A 82 -0.23 9.60 4.25
N THR A 83 0.63 10.21 5.05
CA THR A 83 2.07 10.17 4.82
C THR A 83 2.64 8.83 5.26
N CYS A 84 3.45 8.22 4.40
CA CYS A 84 4.17 7.00 4.71
C CYS A 84 5.09 7.21 5.94
N PRO A 85 5.06 6.31 6.95
CA PRO A 85 5.87 6.46 8.17
C PRO A 85 7.37 6.44 7.94
N PHE A 86 7.83 5.89 6.82
CA PHE A 86 9.25 5.85 6.48
C PHE A 86 9.69 6.96 5.53
N LEU A 87 8.77 7.85 5.13
CA LEU A 87 9.14 9.02 4.33
C LEU A 87 9.75 10.08 5.24
N ASP A 88 10.95 10.53 4.90
CA ASP A 88 11.63 11.58 5.65
C ASP A 88 11.20 12.97 5.15
N THR A 89 10.22 13.56 5.83
CA THR A 89 9.69 14.89 5.51
C THR A 89 10.29 16.01 6.37
N THR A 90 11.12 15.69 7.36
CA THR A 90 11.53 16.65 8.41
C THR A 90 13.02 16.96 8.42
N SER A 91 13.90 16.08 7.92
CA SER A 91 15.35 16.32 7.98
C SER A 91 15.85 17.38 6.98
N GLY A 92 15.04 17.73 5.98
CA GLY A 92 15.45 18.56 4.84
C GLY A 92 16.28 17.79 3.78
N ASN A 93 16.60 16.52 4.01
CA ASN A 93 17.30 15.69 3.05
C ASN A 93 16.44 15.40 1.82
N LYS A 94 17.11 15.14 0.69
CA LYS A 94 16.48 14.80 -0.58
C LYS A 94 16.97 13.46 -1.10
N SER A 95 16.10 12.74 -1.81
CA SER A 95 16.50 11.59 -2.60
C SER A 95 17.36 12.04 -3.80
N PRO A 96 18.05 11.11 -4.50
CA PRO A 96 18.79 11.44 -5.72
C PRO A 96 17.95 12.12 -6.81
N HIS A 97 16.61 12.02 -6.72
CA HIS A 97 15.67 12.63 -7.64
C HIS A 97 14.96 13.85 -7.02
N GLY A 98 15.45 14.44 -5.94
CA GLY A 98 14.89 15.69 -5.36
C GLY A 98 13.61 15.54 -4.53
N GLY A 99 13.03 14.34 -4.47
CA GLY A 99 11.88 14.01 -3.61
C GLY A 99 12.28 13.77 -2.15
N PHE A 100 11.30 13.50 -1.28
CA PHE A 100 11.59 13.06 0.10
C PHE A 100 12.19 11.64 0.11
N PRO A 101 13.28 11.39 0.85
CA PRO A 101 13.90 10.07 0.87
C PRO A 101 13.06 9.07 1.68
N CYS A 102 12.99 7.83 1.19
CA CYS A 102 12.42 6.71 1.94
C CYS A 102 13.51 6.06 2.79
N LYS A 103 13.33 6.04 4.11
CA LYS A 103 14.30 5.49 5.07
C LYS A 103 14.53 3.98 4.93
N ILE A 104 13.63 3.30 4.21
CA ILE A 104 13.67 1.86 3.99
C ILE A 104 13.67 1.53 2.50
N TYR A 105 14.23 2.40 1.65
CA TYR A 105 14.10 2.26 0.20
C TYR A 105 14.49 0.86 -0.30
N GLU A 106 15.62 0.31 0.15
CA GLU A 106 16.07 -1.05 -0.22
C GLU A 106 15.24 -2.18 0.41
N ASP A 107 14.60 -1.90 1.54
CA ASP A 107 13.75 -2.83 2.29
C ASP A 107 12.25 -2.58 2.07
N ARG A 108 11.90 -1.77 1.07
CA ARG A 108 10.53 -1.36 0.83
C ARG A 108 9.64 -2.58 0.54
N PRO A 109 8.37 -2.57 0.99
CA PRO A 109 7.43 -3.65 0.74
C PRO A 109 7.27 -3.95 -0.75
N MET A 110 6.91 -5.18 -1.08
CA MET A 110 6.71 -5.64 -2.46
C MET A 110 5.72 -4.75 -3.21
N ALA A 111 4.67 -4.27 -2.55
CA ALA A 111 3.71 -3.33 -3.14
C ALA A 111 4.34 -2.00 -3.56
N CYS A 112 5.35 -1.51 -2.83
CA CYS A 112 6.10 -0.33 -3.23
C CYS A 112 7.09 -0.61 -4.37
N ARG A 113 7.54 -1.87 -4.52
CA ARG A 113 8.40 -2.30 -5.64
C ARG A 113 7.62 -2.53 -6.92
N ALA A 114 6.36 -2.92 -6.83
CA ALA A 114 5.46 -3.09 -7.97
C ALA A 114 4.95 -1.77 -8.55
N TYR A 115 5.07 -0.66 -7.81
CA TYR A 115 4.58 0.64 -8.24
C TYR A 115 5.44 1.18 -9.41
N PRO A 116 4.85 1.69 -10.50
CA PRO A 116 3.47 2.19 -10.60
C PRO A 116 2.45 1.23 -11.24
N LEU A 117 2.74 -0.07 -11.35
CA LEU A 117 1.78 -1.02 -11.93
C LEU A 117 0.55 -1.21 -11.03
N ILE A 118 -0.62 -1.26 -11.66
CA ILE A 118 -1.91 -1.60 -11.04
C ILE A 118 -2.42 -2.91 -11.63
N GLU A 119 -2.73 -3.89 -10.77
CA GLU A 119 -3.42 -5.12 -11.17
C GLU A 119 -4.80 -4.77 -11.73
N SER A 120 -4.93 -4.93 -13.05
CA SER A 120 -6.12 -4.70 -13.86
C SER A 120 -6.02 -5.61 -15.08
N ASN A 121 -7.10 -5.71 -15.88
CA ASN A 121 -7.08 -6.50 -17.12
C ASN A 121 -7.40 -5.60 -18.33
N PRO A 122 -6.40 -5.14 -19.10
CA PRO A 122 -4.95 -5.39 -18.94
C PRO A 122 -4.33 -4.61 -17.76
N ILE A 123 -3.10 -4.98 -17.35
CA ILE A 123 -2.33 -4.24 -16.34
C ILE A 123 -2.11 -2.80 -16.83
N THR A 124 -2.26 -1.84 -15.92
CA THR A 124 -2.16 -0.40 -16.22
C THR A 124 -1.19 0.30 -15.28
N LEU A 125 -0.82 1.55 -15.59
CA LEU A 125 -0.04 2.39 -14.70
C LEU A 125 -0.95 3.30 -13.87
N ASP A 126 -0.55 3.54 -12.62
CA ASP A 126 -1.25 4.44 -11.75
C ASP A 126 -1.18 5.90 -12.27
N GLY A 127 -2.33 6.45 -12.64
CA GLY A 127 -2.45 7.85 -13.07
C GLY A 127 -2.10 8.87 -11.99
N LYS A 128 -1.91 8.46 -10.73
CA LYS A 128 -1.38 9.32 -9.66
C LYS A 128 0.14 9.42 -9.69
N CYS A 129 0.84 8.49 -10.35
CA CYS A 129 2.27 8.56 -10.55
C CYS A 129 2.65 9.81 -11.35
N LYS A 130 3.55 10.63 -10.81
CA LYS A 130 3.99 11.88 -11.45
C LYS A 130 4.51 11.63 -12.88
N PHE A 131 5.29 10.57 -13.08
CA PHE A 131 5.74 10.15 -14.42
C PHE A 131 4.55 9.85 -15.34
N CYS A 132 3.55 9.10 -14.86
CA CYS A 132 2.40 8.72 -15.68
C CYS A 132 1.49 9.92 -15.96
N LYS A 133 1.42 10.91 -15.06
CA LYS A 133 0.73 12.18 -15.31
C LYS A 133 1.40 12.99 -16.43
N GLU A 134 2.72 13.06 -16.41
CA GLU A 134 3.49 13.89 -17.36
C GLU A 134 3.66 13.22 -18.72
N TYR A 135 3.79 11.90 -18.76
CA TYR A 135 4.17 11.14 -19.95
C TYR A 135 3.14 10.10 -20.40
N GLY A 136 2.05 9.92 -19.65
CA GLY A 136 0.97 8.98 -19.97
C GLY A 136 1.31 7.55 -19.57
N ASN A 137 1.90 6.79 -20.50
CA ASN A 137 2.14 5.36 -20.33
C ASN A 137 3.60 4.97 -20.64
N ALA A 138 4.05 3.86 -20.09
CA ALA A 138 5.35 3.26 -20.35
C ALA A 138 5.20 1.74 -20.56
N ASP A 139 5.98 1.22 -21.50
CA ASP A 139 5.97 -0.17 -21.94
C ASP A 139 7.36 -0.81 -21.88
N LYS A 140 8.36 -0.09 -21.35
CA LYS A 140 9.75 -0.53 -21.19
C LYS A 140 10.27 -0.16 -19.79
N ASN A 141 11.24 -0.93 -19.31
CA ASN A 141 11.88 -0.75 -18.00
C ASN A 141 10.89 -0.88 -16.83
N LEU A 142 10.03 -1.90 -16.88
CA LEU A 142 9.03 -2.24 -15.86
C LEU A 142 9.12 -3.71 -15.40
N ASP A 143 10.18 -4.42 -15.79
CA ASP A 143 10.29 -5.87 -15.57
C ASP A 143 10.35 -6.22 -14.08
N SER A 144 11.04 -5.40 -13.27
CA SER A 144 11.13 -5.60 -11.82
C SER A 144 9.81 -5.30 -11.10
N GLU A 145 9.11 -4.25 -11.54
CA GLU A 145 7.77 -3.90 -11.08
C GLU A 145 6.79 -5.02 -11.40
N MET A 146 6.88 -5.57 -12.62
CA MET A 146 6.03 -6.68 -13.09
C MET A 146 6.28 -7.95 -12.28
N GLU A 147 7.55 -8.31 -12.05
CA GLU A 147 7.91 -9.45 -11.20
C GLU A 147 7.33 -9.29 -9.78
N SER A 148 7.42 -8.08 -9.22
CA SER A 148 6.88 -7.78 -7.89
C SER A 148 5.35 -7.89 -7.86
N LEU A 149 4.66 -7.40 -8.90
CA LEU A 149 3.21 -7.49 -9.01
C LEU A 149 2.74 -8.96 -9.11
N LEU A 150 3.41 -9.76 -9.93
CA LEU A 150 3.11 -11.19 -10.08
C LEU A 150 3.27 -11.95 -8.77
N LYS A 151 4.34 -11.70 -8.01
CA LYS A 151 4.53 -12.30 -6.67
C LYS A 151 3.42 -11.92 -5.70
N ILE A 152 2.97 -10.66 -5.69
CA ILE A 152 1.82 -10.24 -4.88
C ILE A 152 0.58 -11.05 -5.29
N LYS A 153 0.31 -11.15 -6.59
CA LYS A 153 -0.85 -11.89 -7.13
C LYS A 153 -0.83 -13.36 -6.74
N GLU A 154 0.31 -14.01 -6.82
CA GLU A 154 0.51 -15.39 -6.39
C GLU A 154 0.24 -15.56 -4.89
N SER A 155 0.79 -14.69 -4.05
CA SER A 155 0.58 -14.71 -2.59
C SER A 155 -0.87 -14.43 -2.18
N MET A 156 -1.63 -13.70 -3.00
CA MET A 156 -3.05 -13.43 -2.76
C MET A 156 -3.98 -14.56 -3.24
N ASN A 157 -3.48 -15.54 -3.99
CA ASN A 157 -4.32 -16.61 -4.53
C ASN A 157 -4.84 -17.52 -3.41
N THR A 158 -6.13 -17.87 -3.47
CA THR A 158 -6.79 -18.67 -2.44
C THR A 158 -7.97 -19.46 -3.01
N ASN A 159 -8.12 -20.70 -2.56
CA ASN A 159 -9.27 -21.55 -2.88
C ASN A 159 -10.37 -21.45 -1.82
N LEU A 160 -10.20 -20.59 -0.80
CA LEU A 160 -11.17 -20.45 0.27
C LEU A 160 -12.36 -19.60 -0.20
N PRO A 161 -13.60 -20.04 0.08
CA PRO A 161 -14.80 -19.46 -0.53
C PRO A 161 -15.24 -18.13 0.09
N VAL A 162 -14.70 -17.74 1.25
CA VAL A 162 -15.11 -16.51 1.95
C VAL A 162 -13.92 -15.56 2.05
N ILE A 163 -14.09 -14.36 1.48
CA ILE A 163 -13.12 -13.27 1.56
C ILE A 163 -13.62 -12.22 2.55
N TRP A 164 -12.70 -11.67 3.33
CA TRP A 164 -12.93 -10.63 4.33
C TRP A 164 -12.03 -9.45 4.04
N ARG A 165 -12.59 -8.24 4.08
CA ARG A 165 -11.85 -6.99 3.99
C ARG A 165 -11.87 -6.28 5.34
N PHE A 166 -10.73 -5.74 5.75
CA PHE A 166 -10.62 -5.03 7.01
C PHE A 166 -10.92 -3.53 6.81
N ALA A 167 -11.97 -3.03 7.46
CA ALA A 167 -12.23 -1.60 7.56
C ALA A 167 -11.28 -0.96 8.57
N THR A 168 -10.58 0.11 8.18
CA THR A 168 -9.44 0.63 8.94
C THR A 168 -9.83 1.63 10.02
N GLY A 169 -11.02 2.23 9.91
CA GLY A 169 -11.42 3.38 10.72
C GLY A 169 -10.55 4.62 10.49
N VAL A 170 -9.76 4.66 9.41
CA VAL A 170 -8.84 5.76 9.08
C VAL A 170 -9.39 6.53 7.89
N GLY A 171 -9.45 7.86 7.96
CA GLY A 171 -10.03 8.67 6.89
C GLY A 171 -10.01 10.15 7.23
N GLU A 172 -10.57 10.97 6.33
CA GLU A 172 -10.63 12.41 6.56
C GLU A 172 -11.56 12.75 7.72
N ASP A 173 -11.35 13.88 8.38
CA ASP A 173 -12.16 14.29 9.54
C ASP A 173 -13.65 14.43 9.20
N LYS A 174 -13.97 14.87 7.98
CA LYS A 174 -15.36 14.98 7.50
C LYS A 174 -16.07 13.63 7.32
N ASP A 175 -15.32 12.54 7.19
CA ASP A 175 -15.87 11.21 6.90
C ASP A 175 -16.01 10.36 8.19
N GLN A 176 -15.58 10.87 9.36
CA GLN A 176 -15.44 10.07 10.60
C GLN A 176 -16.74 9.39 11.04
N SER A 177 -17.90 10.01 10.79
CA SER A 177 -19.21 9.48 11.18
C SER A 177 -19.63 8.23 10.40
N ILE A 178 -19.05 7.98 9.22
CA ILE A 178 -19.38 6.84 8.35
C ILE A 178 -18.29 5.76 8.34
N LEU A 179 -17.15 6.01 8.98
CA LEU A 179 -16.04 5.05 9.03
C LEU A 179 -16.41 3.82 9.88
N LYS A 180 -16.23 2.65 9.31
CA LYS A 180 -16.30 1.36 10.00
C LYS A 180 -14.90 0.90 10.43
N SER A 181 -14.86 -0.03 11.38
CA SER A 181 -13.61 -0.67 11.83
C SER A 181 -13.84 -2.16 12.05
N GLY A 182 -12.89 -3.00 11.63
CA GLY A 182 -12.93 -4.45 11.80
C GLY A 182 -13.18 -5.22 10.51
N TRP A 183 -13.38 -6.53 10.64
CA TRP A 183 -13.60 -7.42 9.50
C TRP A 183 -15.01 -7.26 8.92
N ILE A 184 -15.08 -7.08 7.60
CA ILE A 184 -16.32 -7.05 6.82
C ILE A 184 -16.20 -8.14 5.76
N ARG A 185 -17.22 -9.00 5.69
CA ARG A 185 -17.27 -10.06 4.67
C ARG A 185 -17.52 -9.43 3.31
N GLU A 186 -16.77 -9.86 2.31
CA GLU A 186 -17.07 -9.52 0.91
C GLU A 186 -18.29 -10.33 0.45
N GLU A 187 -19.27 -9.65 -0.15
CA GLU A 187 -20.54 -10.25 -0.59
C GLU A 187 -20.38 -11.14 -1.82
#